data_AF-X6GPV1-F1
#
_entry.id   AF-X6GPV1-F1
#
_cell.length_a   1.000
_cell.length_b   1.000
_cell.length_c   1.000
_cell.angle_alpha   90.00
_cell.angle_beta   90.00
_cell.angle_gamma   90.00
#
_symmetry.space_group_name_H-M   'P 1'
#
loop_
_entity.id
_entity.type
_entity.pdbx_description
1 polymer ?
#
loop_
_entity_poly.entity_id
_entity_poly.type
_entity_poly.pdbx_seq_one_letter_code
_entity_poly.pdbx_strand_id
1 'polypeptide(L)'
;MPDNRLGRLMPQAIAAFMTLTLLVAAPVYAQAPSGSNPTAQAVNEQQLLDELRKIEGRVTLPNTAAGLLEQPQGRDYRSFHEGWLPWIGGIAITGILLLLALFYFYRGRIRTLATESSVRILRFGALERLTHWMTATAFIILAITGLNFIFGKRLLMPLIGADAFSTWSIWAKYAHDFVSWAFMLGILVMLVTWVWDNLPDRHDAHWLRVGGGFFDKTNRTHPPAGRFNTGQKLIFWAVVLGGIALSVSGIFMLFPFAFTDINGMQTAQYVHATVGIILIAVIIAHIYIGTLGMEGAYEAMGSGTVDINWAKEHHSAWVETQEAKGTIPPRSAAEPAE
;
A
#
# COMPACT_ATOMS: atom_id res chain seq x y z
N MET A 1 -10.61 -78.34 -25.90
CA MET A 1 -10.84 -76.89 -25.92
C MET A 1 -12.32 -76.63 -25.70
N PRO A 2 -12.75 -76.03 -24.57
CA PRO A 2 -14.10 -75.50 -24.44
C PRO A 2 -14.11 -73.97 -24.54
N ASP A 3 -15.15 -73.49 -25.21
CA ASP A 3 -15.37 -72.14 -25.72
C ASP A 3 -15.57 -71.06 -24.67
N ASN A 4 -14.91 -69.94 -24.92
CA ASN A 4 -14.98 -68.71 -24.15
C ASN A 4 -16.27 -67.92 -24.49
N ARG A 5 -17.41 -68.34 -23.92
CA ARG A 5 -18.72 -67.67 -24.12
C ARG A 5 -18.85 -66.32 -23.41
N LEU A 6 -17.92 -65.95 -22.53
CA LEU A 6 -17.94 -64.68 -21.78
C LEU A 6 -17.44 -63.46 -22.60
N GLY A 7 -16.64 -63.67 -23.65
CA GLY A 7 -16.10 -62.58 -24.48
C GLY A 7 -17.09 -61.97 -25.49
N ARG A 8 -18.24 -62.60 -25.74
CA ARG A 8 -19.25 -62.11 -26.71
C ARG A 8 -20.42 -61.33 -26.10
N LEU A 9 -20.55 -61.29 -24.78
CA LEU A 9 -21.65 -60.59 -24.10
C LEU A 9 -21.28 -59.17 -23.62
N MET A 10 -20.00 -58.85 -23.44
CA MET A 10 -19.57 -57.48 -23.11
C MET A 10 -19.83 -56.42 -24.20
N PRO A 11 -19.71 -56.69 -25.51
CA PRO A 11 -20.01 -55.67 -26.52
C PRO A 11 -21.51 -55.39 -26.67
N GLN A 12 -22.37 -56.36 -26.34
CA GLN A 12 -23.83 -56.22 -26.48
C GLN A 12 -24.46 -55.49 -25.30
N ALA A 13 -23.95 -55.68 -24.07
CA ALA A 13 -24.42 -54.95 -22.89
C ALA A 13 -24.00 -53.47 -22.91
N ILE A 14 -22.78 -53.16 -23.40
CA ILE A 14 -22.30 -51.79 -23.56
C ILE A 14 -23.03 -51.07 -24.70
N ALA A 15 -23.29 -51.77 -25.81
CA ALA A 15 -24.09 -51.22 -26.91
C ALA A 15 -25.54 -50.94 -26.49
N ALA A 16 -26.18 -51.85 -25.73
CA ALA A 16 -27.54 -51.67 -25.24
C ALA A 16 -27.66 -50.49 -24.25
N PHE A 17 -26.66 -50.30 -23.38
CA PHE A 17 -26.63 -49.19 -22.42
C PHE A 17 -26.38 -47.83 -23.10
N MET A 18 -25.57 -47.79 -24.17
CA MET A 18 -25.38 -46.58 -24.98
C MET A 18 -26.61 -46.24 -25.84
N THR A 19 -27.35 -47.22 -26.36
CA THR A 19 -28.62 -46.94 -27.06
C THR A 19 -29.75 -46.48 -26.14
N LEU A 20 -29.79 -46.92 -24.88
CA LEU A 20 -30.83 -46.50 -23.93
C LEU A 20 -30.58 -45.08 -23.37
N THR A 21 -29.33 -44.64 -23.28
CA THR A 21 -28.98 -43.27 -22.88
C THR A 21 -29.15 -42.25 -24.03
N LEU A 22 -29.08 -42.69 -25.29
CA LEU A 22 -29.36 -41.86 -26.46
C LEU A 22 -30.85 -41.67 -26.77
N LEU A 23 -31.75 -42.47 -26.18
CA LEU A 23 -33.21 -42.35 -26.37
C LEU A 23 -33.91 -41.48 -25.30
N VAL A 24 -33.23 -41.07 -24.23
CA VAL A 24 -33.77 -40.15 -23.21
C VAL A 24 -33.26 -38.72 -23.38
N ALA A 25 -32.32 -38.50 -24.31
CA ALA A 25 -31.82 -37.17 -24.70
C ALA A 25 -32.35 -36.74 -26.07
N ALA A 26 -33.64 -36.99 -26.35
CA ALA A 26 -34.29 -36.21 -27.39
C ALA A 26 -34.24 -34.74 -26.92
N PRO A 27 -33.65 -33.81 -27.70
CA PRO A 27 -33.73 -32.41 -27.38
C PRO A 27 -35.21 -32.08 -27.34
N VAL A 28 -35.73 -31.79 -26.15
CA VAL A 28 -36.99 -31.06 -26.05
C VAL A 28 -36.69 -29.73 -26.70
N TYR A 29 -37.03 -29.60 -27.99
CA TYR A 29 -37.14 -28.31 -28.63
C TYR A 29 -38.22 -27.59 -27.84
N ALA A 30 -37.81 -26.80 -26.86
CA ALA A 30 -38.67 -25.79 -26.28
C ALA A 30 -39.24 -25.03 -27.49
N GLN A 31 -40.56 -25.08 -27.67
CA GLN A 31 -41.22 -24.21 -28.63
C GLN A 31 -40.73 -22.80 -28.31
N ALA A 32 -39.95 -22.22 -29.23
CA ALA A 32 -39.57 -20.84 -29.13
C ALA A 32 -40.87 -20.04 -28.91
N PRO A 33 -40.95 -19.19 -27.87
CA PRO A 33 -42.15 -18.43 -27.65
C PRO A 33 -42.44 -17.67 -28.95
N SER A 34 -43.56 -17.99 -29.60
CA SER A 34 -44.00 -17.36 -30.85
C SER A 34 -44.55 -15.95 -30.60
N GLY A 35 -44.03 -15.27 -29.58
CA GLY A 35 -44.27 -13.86 -29.31
C GLY A 35 -43.13 -13.07 -29.91
N SER A 36 -43.45 -12.01 -30.65
CA SER A 36 -42.48 -10.97 -30.99
C SER A 36 -41.83 -10.50 -29.68
N ASN A 37 -40.56 -10.81 -29.46
CA ASN A 37 -39.82 -10.25 -28.34
C ASN A 37 -39.57 -8.77 -28.67
N PRO A 38 -40.34 -7.82 -28.12
CA PRO A 38 -40.27 -6.42 -28.53
C PRO A 38 -38.94 -5.78 -28.11
N THR A 39 -38.21 -6.40 -27.18
CA THR A 39 -36.86 -5.99 -26.77
C THR A 39 -35.73 -6.71 -27.51
N ALA A 40 -36.02 -7.67 -28.39
CA ALA A 40 -34.98 -8.27 -29.24
C ALA A 40 -34.39 -7.27 -30.26
N GLN A 41 -35.12 -6.20 -30.57
CA GLN A 41 -34.65 -5.04 -31.34
C GLN A 41 -34.45 -3.79 -30.49
N ALA A 42 -34.61 -3.88 -29.16
CA ALA A 42 -34.30 -2.74 -28.29
C ALA A 42 -32.79 -2.51 -28.32
N VAL A 43 -32.41 -1.25 -28.47
CA VAL A 43 -31.01 -0.84 -28.44
C VAL A 43 -30.43 -1.30 -27.09
N ASN A 44 -29.35 -2.08 -27.15
CA ASN A 44 -28.67 -2.52 -25.93
C ASN A 44 -28.10 -1.29 -25.22
N GLU A 45 -28.13 -1.28 -23.88
CA GLU A 45 -27.47 -0.23 -23.08
C GLU A 45 -26.03 0.01 -23.53
N GLN A 46 -25.29 -1.06 -23.87
CA GLN A 46 -23.93 -0.95 -24.41
C GLN A 46 -23.89 -0.20 -25.76
N GLN A 47 -24.86 -0.42 -26.65
CA GLN A 47 -24.95 0.28 -27.94
C GLN A 47 -25.30 1.76 -27.76
N LEU A 48 -26.25 2.07 -26.86
CA LEU A 48 -26.58 3.44 -26.47
C LEU A 48 -25.35 4.15 -25.85
N LEU A 49 -24.55 3.44 -25.05
CA LEU A 49 -23.33 3.96 -24.43
C LEU A 49 -22.22 4.24 -25.43
N ASP A 50 -22.07 3.37 -26.43
CA ASP A 50 -21.09 3.49 -27.50
C ASP A 50 -21.43 4.67 -28.42
N GLU A 51 -22.72 4.90 -28.70
CA GLU A 51 -23.19 6.02 -29.54
C GLU A 51 -23.23 7.37 -28.80
N LEU A 52 -23.84 7.42 -27.60
CA LEU A 52 -24.17 8.70 -26.95
C LEU A 52 -23.03 9.24 -26.09
N ARG A 53 -22.03 8.42 -25.75
CA ARG A 53 -20.89 8.69 -24.84
C ARG A 53 -21.28 9.11 -23.41
N LYS A 54 -22.39 9.81 -23.20
CA LYS A 54 -22.99 10.22 -21.92
C LYS A 54 -24.48 9.91 -22.01
N ILE A 55 -25.01 9.17 -21.04
CA ILE A 55 -26.44 8.87 -20.95
C ILE A 55 -27.04 9.74 -19.84
N GLU A 56 -27.92 10.64 -20.23
CA GLU A 56 -28.67 11.50 -19.32
C GLU A 56 -30.16 11.49 -19.70
N GLY A 57 -31.01 11.50 -18.68
CA GLY A 57 -32.46 11.51 -18.77
C GLY A 57 -33.05 12.70 -18.03
N ARG A 58 -34.38 12.85 -18.13
CA ARG A 58 -35.12 13.85 -17.38
C ARG A 58 -35.57 13.24 -16.06
N VAL A 59 -35.34 13.96 -14.96
CA VAL A 59 -35.88 13.61 -13.64
C VAL A 59 -36.79 14.72 -13.16
N THR A 60 -37.86 14.33 -12.47
CA THR A 60 -38.79 15.24 -11.78
C THR A 60 -38.36 15.54 -10.34
N LEU A 61 -37.25 14.94 -9.90
CA LEU A 61 -36.69 15.17 -8.57
C LEU A 61 -36.02 16.55 -8.49
N PRO A 62 -36.05 17.21 -7.32
CA PRO A 62 -35.28 18.44 -7.09
C PRO A 62 -33.78 18.27 -7.37
N ASN A 63 -33.26 17.05 -7.15
CA ASN A 63 -31.90 16.68 -7.52
C ASN A 63 -31.84 16.30 -9.01
N THR A 64 -31.53 17.29 -9.86
CA THR A 64 -31.38 17.08 -11.31
C THR A 64 -30.20 16.17 -11.68
N ALA A 65 -29.21 16.01 -10.79
CA ALA A 65 -28.07 15.10 -11.02
C ALA A 65 -28.49 13.62 -11.07
N ALA A 66 -29.66 13.27 -10.51
CA ALA A 66 -30.22 11.92 -10.63
C ALA A 66 -30.63 11.55 -12.07
N GLY A 67 -30.69 12.54 -12.98
CA GLY A 67 -30.90 12.30 -14.41
C GLY A 67 -29.66 11.76 -15.12
N LEU A 68 -28.48 11.81 -14.50
CA LEU A 68 -27.26 11.27 -15.10
C LEU A 68 -27.16 9.76 -14.85
N LEU A 69 -27.29 8.95 -15.90
CA LEU A 69 -27.20 7.50 -15.81
C LEU A 69 -25.75 7.03 -15.92
N GLU A 70 -25.02 7.50 -16.93
CA GLU A 70 -23.61 7.16 -17.13
C GLU A 70 -22.83 8.29 -17.82
N GLN A 71 -21.66 8.64 -17.28
CA GLN A 71 -20.76 9.65 -17.85
C GLN A 71 -19.43 9.00 -18.30
N PRO A 72 -18.76 9.54 -19.33
CA PRO A 72 -17.47 9.04 -19.79
C PRO A 72 -16.45 8.85 -18.65
N GLN A 73 -16.34 9.84 -17.77
CA GLN A 73 -15.40 9.85 -16.65
C GLN A 73 -15.70 8.74 -15.62
N GLY A 74 -16.97 8.35 -15.49
CA GLY A 74 -17.38 7.23 -14.63
C GLY A 74 -16.96 5.88 -15.20
N ARG A 75 -16.95 5.73 -16.53
CA ARG A 75 -16.42 4.53 -17.21
C ARG A 75 -14.91 4.44 -17.05
N ASP A 76 -14.21 5.56 -17.24
CA ASP A 76 -12.76 5.62 -17.03
C ASP A 76 -12.41 5.26 -15.59
N TYR A 77 -13.16 5.81 -14.63
CA TYR A 77 -12.99 5.52 -13.21
C TYR A 77 -13.26 4.05 -12.89
N ARG A 78 -14.33 3.46 -13.42
CA ARG A 78 -14.63 2.03 -13.25
C ARG A 78 -13.50 1.16 -13.84
N SER A 79 -13.01 1.50 -15.03
CA SER A 79 -11.91 0.79 -15.70
C SER A 79 -10.62 0.84 -14.86
N PHE A 80 -10.31 2.01 -14.30
CA PHE A 80 -9.19 2.14 -13.36
C PHE A 80 -9.42 1.34 -12.08
N HIS A 81 -10.54 1.54 -11.39
CA HIS A 81 -10.82 0.94 -10.09
C HIS A 81 -10.90 -0.58 -10.14
N GLU A 82 -11.60 -1.15 -11.13
CA GLU A 82 -11.80 -2.60 -11.23
C GLU A 82 -10.69 -3.31 -12.00
N GLY A 83 -10.01 -2.59 -12.91
CA GLY A 83 -8.95 -3.11 -13.75
C GLY A 83 -7.57 -2.76 -13.24
N TRP A 84 -7.13 -1.52 -13.50
CA TRP A 84 -5.73 -1.11 -13.29
C TRP A 84 -5.29 -1.08 -11.83
N LEU A 85 -6.14 -0.58 -10.93
CA LEU A 85 -5.79 -0.31 -9.54
C LEU A 85 -5.34 -1.57 -8.78
N PRO A 86 -6.06 -2.71 -8.83
CA PRO A 86 -5.60 -3.96 -8.24
C PRO A 86 -4.26 -4.44 -8.81
N TRP A 87 -4.02 -4.28 -10.12
CA TRP A 87 -2.76 -4.67 -10.73
C TRP A 87 -1.60 -3.77 -10.29
N ILE A 88 -1.80 -2.45 -10.30
CA ILE A 88 -0.82 -1.47 -9.80
C ILE A 88 -0.47 -1.78 -8.35
N GLY A 89 -1.49 -1.98 -7.50
CA GLY A 89 -1.30 -2.32 -6.09
C GLY A 89 -0.58 -3.64 -5.90
N GLY A 90 -0.99 -4.68 -6.63
CA GLY A 90 -0.38 -6.00 -6.56
C GLY A 90 1.09 -5.97 -6.96
N ILE A 91 1.41 -5.34 -8.09
CA ILE A 91 2.79 -5.18 -8.59
C ILE A 91 3.62 -4.34 -7.63
N ALA A 92 3.10 -3.20 -7.15
CA ALA A 92 3.85 -2.33 -6.25
C ALA A 92 4.22 -3.03 -4.94
N ILE A 93 3.25 -3.69 -4.29
CA ILE A 93 3.45 -4.34 -2.98
C ILE A 93 4.30 -5.59 -3.11
N THR A 94 3.99 -6.48 -4.06
CA THR A 94 4.81 -7.68 -4.27
C THR A 94 6.20 -7.32 -4.78
N GLY A 95 6.31 -6.33 -5.67
CA GLY A 95 7.57 -5.83 -6.20
C GLY A 95 8.49 -5.28 -5.12
N ILE A 96 7.98 -4.45 -4.20
CA ILE A 96 8.83 -3.94 -3.10
C ILE A 96 9.23 -5.05 -2.13
N LEU A 97 8.34 -5.99 -1.82
CA LEU A 97 8.67 -7.13 -0.96
C LEU A 97 9.75 -8.01 -1.58
N LEU A 98 9.64 -8.32 -2.88
CA LEU A 98 10.65 -9.07 -3.62
C LEU A 98 11.97 -8.32 -3.69
N LEU A 99 11.94 -7.00 -3.97
CA LEU A 99 13.14 -6.16 -4.00
C LEU A 99 13.87 -6.19 -2.66
N LEU A 100 13.15 -6.01 -1.55
CA LEU A 100 13.74 -6.03 -0.22
C LEU A 100 14.25 -7.41 0.17
N ALA A 101 13.55 -8.49 -0.21
CA ALA A 101 14.03 -9.85 -0.01
C ALA A 101 15.33 -10.11 -0.78
N LEU A 102 15.38 -9.75 -2.07
CA LEU A 102 16.58 -9.87 -2.89
C LEU A 102 17.73 -9.02 -2.33
N PHE A 103 17.44 -7.79 -1.90
CA PHE A 103 18.43 -6.94 -1.25
C PHE A 103 18.95 -7.58 0.03
N TYR A 104 18.07 -8.11 0.89
CA TYR A 104 18.46 -8.80 2.11
C TYR A 104 19.35 -10.03 1.84
N PHE A 105 19.01 -10.88 0.87
CA PHE A 105 19.84 -12.04 0.53
C PHE A 105 21.18 -11.65 -0.12
N TYR A 106 21.23 -10.56 -0.87
CA TYR A 106 22.46 -10.07 -1.49
C TYR A 106 23.39 -9.35 -0.49
N ARG A 107 22.82 -8.54 0.39
CA ARG A 107 23.53 -7.57 1.24
C ARG A 107 23.62 -7.99 2.71
N GLY A 108 22.64 -8.74 3.20
CA GLY A 108 22.45 -9.02 4.62
C GLY A 108 22.05 -7.79 5.44
N ARG A 109 22.11 -7.93 6.76
CA ARG A 109 21.94 -6.81 7.71
C ARG A 109 23.17 -5.91 7.68
N ILE A 110 22.95 -4.60 7.60
CA ILE A 110 24.00 -3.58 7.72
C ILE A 110 24.36 -3.47 9.20
N ARG A 111 25.60 -3.83 9.53
CA ARG A 111 26.11 -3.88 10.91
C ARG A 111 26.99 -2.68 11.18
N THR A 112 26.95 -2.20 12.41
CA THR A 112 27.92 -1.23 12.93
C THR A 112 29.29 -1.91 12.97
N LEU A 113 30.34 -1.24 12.48
CA LEU A 113 31.68 -1.82 12.50
C LEU A 113 32.33 -1.74 13.88
N ALA A 114 32.10 -0.63 14.57
CA ALA A 114 32.57 -0.44 15.93
C ALA A 114 31.75 -1.24 16.94
N THR A 115 32.42 -1.74 17.98
CA THR A 115 31.79 -2.38 19.13
C THR A 115 30.83 -1.42 19.82
N GLU A 116 29.73 -1.95 20.37
CA GLU A 116 28.76 -1.17 21.14
C GLU A 116 29.46 -0.47 22.33
N SER A 117 29.20 0.83 22.48
CA SER A 117 29.73 1.63 23.58
C SER A 117 28.80 1.58 24.79
N SER A 118 29.36 1.83 25.97
CA SER A 118 28.58 2.14 27.18
C SER A 118 27.88 3.50 27.10
N VAL A 119 28.26 4.37 26.15
CA VAL A 119 27.72 5.72 25.99
C VAL A 119 26.61 5.73 24.95
N ARG A 120 25.42 6.14 25.39
CA ARG A 120 24.25 6.35 24.52
C ARG A 120 23.83 7.81 24.51
N ILE A 121 23.40 8.29 23.36
CA ILE A 121 22.99 9.69 23.16
C ILE A 121 21.50 9.76 22.81
N LEU A 122 20.81 10.75 23.36
CA LEU A 122 19.41 11.00 23.05
C LEU A 122 19.28 11.55 21.62
N ARG A 123 18.62 10.78 20.76
CA ARG A 123 18.36 11.16 19.37
C ARG A 123 16.94 11.69 19.18
N PHE A 124 15.95 11.02 19.76
CA PHE A 124 14.54 11.38 19.64
C PHE A 124 13.85 11.45 21.01
N GLY A 125 13.29 12.62 21.32
CA GLY A 125 12.56 12.88 22.56
C GLY A 125 11.20 12.16 22.62
N ALA A 126 10.54 12.23 23.77
CA ALA A 126 9.26 11.55 23.99
C ALA A 126 8.16 11.99 23.01
N LEU A 127 8.05 13.31 22.74
CA LEU A 127 7.07 13.85 21.80
C LEU A 127 7.28 13.35 20.36
N GLU A 128 8.54 13.26 19.94
CA GLU A 128 8.92 12.78 18.61
C GLU A 128 8.58 11.31 18.45
N ARG A 129 8.87 10.49 19.46
CA ARG A 129 8.52 9.06 19.47
C ARG A 129 7.01 8.86 19.52
N LEU A 130 6.30 9.61 20.37
CA LEU A 130 4.84 9.52 20.46
C LEU A 130 4.20 9.86 19.11
N THR A 131 4.64 10.96 18.49
CA THR A 131 4.19 11.37 17.16
C THR A 131 4.46 10.27 16.14
N HIS A 132 5.68 9.72 16.12
CA HIS A 132 6.04 8.63 15.21
C HIS A 132 5.14 7.41 15.39
N TRP A 133 5.00 6.88 16.61
CA TRP A 133 4.26 5.65 16.87
C TRP A 133 2.74 5.82 16.68
N MET A 134 2.20 6.99 17.01
CA MET A 134 0.81 7.34 16.70
C MET A 134 0.58 7.33 15.18
N THR A 135 1.41 8.06 14.41
CA THR A 135 1.27 8.13 12.95
C THR A 135 1.50 6.77 12.28
N ALA A 136 2.52 6.03 12.71
CA ALA A 136 2.85 4.71 12.16
C ALA A 136 1.73 3.69 12.40
N THR A 137 1.21 3.64 13.63
CA THR A 137 0.09 2.73 13.96
C THR A 137 -1.16 3.11 13.21
N ALA A 138 -1.49 4.41 13.14
CA ALA A 138 -2.61 4.91 12.35
C ALA A 138 -2.46 4.52 10.88
N PHE A 139 -1.29 4.76 10.28
CA PHE A 139 -1.01 4.40 8.90
C PHE A 139 -1.15 2.91 8.63
N ILE A 140 -0.68 2.03 9.52
CA ILE A 140 -0.82 0.57 9.34
C ILE A 140 -2.30 0.17 9.29
N ILE A 141 -3.12 0.72 10.19
CA ILE A 141 -4.57 0.46 10.20
C ILE A 141 -5.20 0.99 8.90
N LEU A 142 -4.87 2.22 8.49
CA LEU A 142 -5.36 2.82 7.24
C LEU A 142 -4.93 2.03 6.00
N ALA A 143 -3.70 1.52 5.97
CA ALA A 143 -3.17 0.71 4.89
C ALA A 143 -3.92 -0.62 4.79
N ILE A 144 -4.10 -1.35 5.90
CA ILE A 144 -4.82 -2.64 5.91
C ILE A 144 -6.26 -2.45 5.46
N THR A 145 -6.94 -1.43 5.98
CA THR A 145 -8.33 -1.12 5.63
C THR A 145 -8.46 -0.61 4.19
N GLY A 146 -7.51 0.21 3.71
CA GLY A 146 -7.42 0.63 2.30
C GLY A 146 -7.22 -0.54 1.34
N LEU A 147 -6.34 -1.49 1.69
CA LEU A 147 -6.13 -2.71 0.92
C LEU A 147 -7.36 -3.62 0.91
N ASN A 148 -8.19 -3.59 1.97
CA ASN A 148 -9.48 -4.28 1.96
C ASN A 148 -10.42 -3.74 0.86
N PHE A 149 -10.43 -2.43 0.60
CA PHE A 149 -11.26 -1.86 -0.47
C PHE A 149 -10.79 -2.30 -1.87
N ILE A 150 -9.48 -2.44 -2.08
CA ILE A 150 -8.91 -2.81 -3.39
C ILE A 150 -8.97 -4.33 -3.63
N PHE A 151 -8.52 -5.11 -2.63
CA PHE A 151 -8.29 -6.54 -2.77
C PHE A 151 -9.27 -7.41 -2.00
N GLY A 152 -9.99 -6.86 -1.01
CA GLY A 152 -10.80 -7.64 -0.07
C GLY A 152 -11.84 -8.52 -0.77
N LYS A 153 -12.58 -7.97 -1.75
CA LYS A 153 -13.55 -8.76 -2.52
C LYS A 153 -12.90 -9.88 -3.34
N ARG A 154 -11.69 -9.66 -3.86
CA ARG A 154 -10.98 -10.59 -4.74
C ARG A 154 -10.25 -11.70 -3.97
N LEU A 155 -9.66 -11.35 -2.83
CA LEU A 155 -8.77 -12.23 -2.07
C LEU A 155 -9.39 -12.69 -0.76
N LEU A 156 -10.04 -11.80 0.00
CA LEU A 156 -10.50 -12.11 1.35
C LEU A 156 -11.90 -12.75 1.35
N MET A 157 -12.84 -12.19 0.58
CA MET A 157 -14.22 -12.70 0.52
C MET A 157 -14.31 -14.20 0.15
N PRO A 158 -13.56 -14.73 -0.84
CA PRO A 158 -13.58 -16.16 -1.13
C PRO A 158 -13.05 -17.05 0.01
N LEU A 159 -12.21 -16.51 0.89
CA LEU A 159 -11.58 -17.25 1.98
C LEU A 159 -12.46 -17.32 3.22
N ILE A 160 -13.16 -16.23 3.56
CA ILE A 160 -13.93 -16.11 4.81
C ILE A 160 -15.45 -16.13 4.60
N GLY A 161 -15.93 -16.11 3.36
CA GLY A 161 -17.35 -16.05 3.03
C GLY A 161 -17.92 -14.62 3.03
N ALA A 162 -19.07 -14.45 2.38
CA ALA A 162 -19.69 -13.14 2.15
C ALA A 162 -20.12 -12.42 3.44
N ASP A 163 -20.72 -13.16 4.39
CA ASP A 163 -21.22 -12.58 5.64
C ASP A 163 -20.07 -12.05 6.52
N ALA A 164 -19.03 -12.86 6.72
CA ALA A 164 -17.84 -12.45 7.48
C ALA A 164 -17.10 -11.30 6.80
N PHE A 165 -16.98 -11.33 5.46
CA PHE A 165 -16.38 -10.23 4.71
C PHE A 165 -17.18 -8.93 4.81
N SER A 166 -18.51 -9.01 4.81
CA SER A 166 -19.39 -7.86 5.01
C SER A 166 -19.14 -7.24 6.39
N THR A 167 -19.16 -8.04 7.45
CA THR A 167 -18.84 -7.58 8.82
C THR A 167 -17.45 -6.95 8.91
N TRP A 168 -16.43 -7.64 8.37
CA TRP A 168 -15.07 -7.12 8.32
C TRP A 168 -14.98 -5.77 7.59
N SER A 169 -15.63 -5.65 6.43
CA SER A 169 -15.57 -4.44 5.61
C SER A 169 -16.28 -3.25 6.27
N ILE A 170 -17.35 -3.48 7.04
CA ILE A 170 -18.01 -2.44 7.84
C ILE A 170 -17.04 -1.91 8.90
N TRP A 171 -16.38 -2.79 9.66
CA TRP A 171 -15.41 -2.39 10.66
C TRP A 171 -14.16 -1.73 10.04
N ALA A 172 -13.70 -2.25 8.90
CA ALA A 172 -12.59 -1.67 8.15
C ALA A 172 -12.91 -0.24 7.71
N LYS A 173 -14.13 0.01 7.23
CA LYS A 173 -14.59 1.37 6.90
C LYS A 173 -14.57 2.28 8.13
N TYR A 174 -15.19 1.89 9.24
CA TYR A 174 -15.20 2.72 10.44
C TYR A 174 -13.80 3.01 10.96
N ALA A 175 -12.93 1.98 11.01
CA ALA A 175 -11.54 2.16 11.38
C ALA A 175 -10.83 3.13 10.42
N HIS A 176 -11.04 3.01 9.11
CA HIS A 176 -10.45 3.91 8.12
C HIS A 176 -10.88 5.37 8.36
N ASP A 177 -12.17 5.60 8.50
CA ASP A 177 -12.75 6.94 8.64
C ASP A 177 -12.29 7.61 9.95
N PHE A 178 -12.35 6.91 11.09
CA PHE A 178 -12.03 7.51 12.40
C PHE A 178 -10.52 7.59 12.69
N VAL A 179 -9.73 6.60 12.29
CA VAL A 179 -8.27 6.62 12.51
C VAL A 179 -7.57 7.64 11.61
N SER A 180 -8.19 8.00 10.47
CA SER A 180 -7.67 9.03 9.57
C SER A 180 -7.37 10.35 10.27
N TRP A 181 -8.19 10.74 11.26
CA TRP A 181 -7.99 11.98 12.03
C TRP A 181 -6.71 11.96 12.85
N ALA A 182 -6.38 10.83 13.48
CA ALA A 182 -5.14 10.66 14.20
C ALA A 182 -3.92 10.71 13.26
N PHE A 183 -4.05 10.10 12.07
CA PHE A 183 -3.01 10.17 11.04
C PHE A 183 -2.79 11.61 10.55
N MET A 184 -3.87 12.35 10.24
CA MET A 184 -3.80 13.75 9.79
C MET A 184 -3.14 14.65 10.84
N LEU A 185 -3.52 14.51 12.11
CA LEU A 185 -2.88 15.22 13.21
C LEU A 185 -1.39 14.83 13.32
N GLY A 186 -1.09 13.55 13.21
CA GLY A 186 0.26 13.02 13.20
C GLY A 186 1.15 13.66 12.12
N ILE A 187 0.66 13.75 10.88
CA ILE A 187 1.37 14.40 9.76
C ILE A 187 1.65 15.88 10.07
N LEU A 188 0.67 16.61 10.60
CA LEU A 188 0.85 18.01 10.99
C LEU A 188 1.93 18.17 12.06
N VAL A 189 1.89 17.36 13.11
CA VAL A 189 2.88 17.41 14.20
C VAL A 189 4.27 17.00 13.69
N MET A 190 4.37 15.98 12.83
CA MET A 190 5.64 15.57 12.19
C MET A 190 6.24 16.71 11.37
N LEU A 191 5.42 17.38 10.56
CA LEU A 191 5.87 18.52 9.76
C LEU A 191 6.45 19.62 10.66
N VAL A 192 5.71 20.07 11.68
CA VAL A 192 6.18 21.13 12.58
C VAL A 192 7.43 20.73 13.34
N THR A 193 7.52 19.47 13.77
CA THR A 193 8.62 18.99 14.62
C THR A 193 9.90 18.72 13.84
N TRP A 194 9.80 18.23 12.60
CA TRP A 194 10.96 17.69 11.87
C TRP A 194 11.31 18.41 10.56
N VAL A 195 10.51 19.39 10.10
CA VAL A 195 10.77 20.05 8.80
C VAL A 195 12.17 20.64 8.71
N TRP A 196 12.62 21.33 9.76
CA TRP A 196 13.91 22.02 9.76
C TRP A 196 15.10 21.06 9.67
N ASP A 197 15.01 19.91 10.31
CA ASP A 197 16.05 18.88 10.26
C ASP A 197 16.03 18.07 8.95
N ASN A 198 14.95 18.17 8.16
CA ASN A 198 14.76 17.42 6.91
C ASN A 198 14.88 18.27 5.64
N LEU A 199 15.32 19.52 5.76
CA LEU A 199 15.70 20.32 4.60
C LEU A 199 16.97 19.75 3.94
N PRO A 200 17.09 19.86 2.60
CA PRO A 200 18.32 19.49 1.91
C PRO A 200 19.54 20.24 2.45
N ASP A 201 20.65 19.53 2.64
CA ASP A 201 21.92 20.07 3.11
C ASP A 201 23.09 19.69 2.19
N ARG A 202 24.29 20.20 2.52
CA ARG A 202 25.52 20.01 1.74
C ARG A 202 25.98 18.55 1.62
N HIS A 203 25.53 17.67 2.51
CA HIS A 203 25.93 16.27 2.55
C HIS A 203 25.06 15.39 1.64
N ASP A 204 23.86 15.85 1.28
CA ASP A 204 22.87 15.03 0.58
C ASP A 204 23.32 14.59 -0.82
N ALA A 205 23.99 15.48 -1.56
CA ALA A 205 24.50 15.14 -2.89
C ALA A 205 25.58 14.05 -2.84
N HIS A 206 26.46 14.10 -1.83
CA HIS A 206 27.47 13.07 -1.64
C HIS A 206 26.83 11.74 -1.22
N TRP A 207 25.88 11.78 -0.29
CA TRP A 207 25.15 10.59 0.17
C TRP A 207 24.45 9.87 -0.99
N LEU A 208 23.80 10.61 -1.90
CA LEU A 208 23.15 10.04 -3.09
C LEU A 208 24.16 9.42 -4.05
N ARG A 209 25.30 10.07 -4.30
CA ARG A 209 26.34 9.56 -5.21
C ARG A 209 26.92 8.22 -4.75
N VAL A 210 27.07 8.03 -3.44
CA VAL A 210 27.56 6.76 -2.86
C VAL A 210 26.44 5.80 -2.47
N GLY A 211 25.18 6.12 -2.82
CA GLY A 211 24.01 5.31 -2.50
C GLY A 211 23.83 5.05 -1.01
N GLY A 212 24.20 6.02 -0.16
CA GLY A 212 24.15 5.89 1.30
C GLY A 212 25.07 4.83 1.90
N GLY A 213 25.98 4.24 1.12
CA GLY A 213 26.78 3.08 1.55
C GLY A 213 26.02 1.75 1.53
N PHE A 214 24.76 1.73 1.08
CA PHE A 214 23.91 0.54 1.11
C PHE A 214 24.47 -0.64 0.30
N PHE A 215 25.22 -0.37 -0.76
CA PHE A 215 25.77 -1.40 -1.65
C PHE A 215 27.22 -1.81 -1.30
N ASP A 216 27.87 -1.12 -0.36
CA ASP A 216 29.21 -1.49 0.11
C ASP A 216 29.11 -2.64 1.12
N LYS A 217 29.50 -3.86 0.70
CA LYS A 217 29.49 -5.06 1.55
C LYS A 217 30.46 -5.00 2.73
N THR A 218 31.45 -4.11 2.71
CA THR A 218 32.43 -3.97 3.80
C THR A 218 31.92 -3.13 4.96
N ASN A 219 30.76 -2.47 4.82
CA ASN A 219 30.23 -1.48 5.76
C ASN A 219 31.24 -0.37 6.08
N ARG A 220 32.16 0.02 5.18
CA ARG A 220 33.14 1.08 5.46
C ARG A 220 32.71 2.43 4.92
N THR A 221 31.81 2.43 3.95
CA THR A 221 31.31 3.64 3.30
C THR A 221 30.22 4.29 4.14
N HIS A 222 30.62 5.30 4.91
CA HIS A 222 29.75 6.08 5.78
C HIS A 222 29.75 7.55 5.35
N PRO A 223 28.87 7.96 4.39
CA PRO A 223 28.78 9.37 4.02
C PRO A 223 28.36 10.20 5.24
N PRO A 224 29.03 11.34 5.52
CA PRO A 224 28.63 12.23 6.60
C PRO A 224 27.17 12.62 6.47
N ALA A 225 26.44 12.65 7.58
CA ALA A 225 25.03 13.01 7.61
C ALA A 225 24.70 13.80 8.89
N GLY A 226 23.76 14.74 8.75
CA GLY A 226 23.17 15.44 9.88
C GLY A 226 22.22 14.55 10.69
N ARG A 227 21.32 15.17 11.48
CA ARG A 227 20.38 14.45 12.35
C ARG A 227 19.54 13.42 11.58
N PHE A 228 19.20 13.74 10.33
CA PHE A 228 18.64 12.83 9.35
C PHE A 228 19.58 12.73 8.15
N ASN A 229 19.76 11.50 7.63
CA ASN A 229 20.45 11.29 6.36
C ASN A 229 19.49 11.48 5.18
N THR A 230 20.01 11.58 3.96
CA THR A 230 19.20 11.86 2.76
C THR A 230 18.09 10.85 2.54
N GLY A 231 18.33 9.56 2.78
CA GLY A 231 17.29 8.53 2.71
C GLY A 231 16.13 8.82 3.67
N GLN A 232 16.43 9.18 4.91
CA GLN A 232 15.41 9.56 5.90
C GLN A 232 14.67 10.84 5.49
N LYS A 233 15.36 11.83 4.91
CA LYS A 233 14.73 13.04 4.37
C LYS A 233 13.75 12.74 3.23
N LEU A 234 14.13 11.83 2.33
CA LEU A 234 13.25 11.38 1.24
C LEU A 234 11.99 10.69 1.79
N ILE A 235 12.13 9.85 2.82
CA ILE A 235 10.98 9.25 3.49
C ILE A 235 10.12 10.31 4.17
N PHE A 236 10.73 11.27 4.88
CA PHE A 236 10.00 12.37 5.51
C PHE A 236 9.13 13.12 4.48
N TRP A 237 9.71 13.54 3.35
CA TRP A 237 8.96 14.26 2.32
C TRP A 237 7.92 13.38 1.63
N ALA A 238 8.19 12.09 1.40
CA ALA A 238 7.20 11.17 0.87
C ALA A 238 5.99 11.02 1.82
N VAL A 239 6.24 10.89 3.12
CA VAL A 239 5.19 10.77 4.15
C VAL A 239 4.42 12.07 4.32
N VAL A 240 5.09 13.22 4.37
CA VAL A 240 4.43 14.53 4.52
C VAL A 240 3.60 14.85 3.29
N LEU A 241 4.19 14.82 2.09
CA LEU A 241 3.47 15.20 0.86
C LEU A 241 2.40 14.16 0.50
N GLY A 242 2.73 12.87 0.58
CA GLY A 242 1.77 11.79 0.37
C GLY A 242 0.67 11.80 1.42
N GLY A 243 1.01 12.03 2.68
CA GLY A 243 0.06 12.17 3.79
C GLY A 243 -0.89 13.35 3.58
N ILE A 244 -0.39 14.52 3.18
CA ILE A 244 -1.24 15.67 2.84
C ILE A 244 -2.18 15.35 1.67
N ALA A 245 -1.67 14.73 0.60
CA ALA A 245 -2.49 14.34 -0.55
C ALA A 245 -3.60 13.34 -0.16
N LEU A 246 -3.28 12.34 0.67
CA LEU A 246 -4.25 11.40 1.23
C LEU A 246 -5.27 12.10 2.14
N SER A 247 -4.82 13.04 2.96
CA SER A 247 -5.68 13.80 3.87
C SER A 247 -6.70 14.64 3.12
N VAL A 248 -6.25 15.42 2.13
CA VAL A 248 -7.11 16.30 1.33
C VAL A 248 -8.11 15.48 0.51
N SER A 249 -7.64 14.45 -0.20
CA SER A 249 -8.54 13.57 -0.97
C SER A 249 -9.48 12.76 -0.06
N GLY A 250 -9.02 12.34 1.12
CA GLY A 250 -9.83 11.64 2.13
C GLY A 250 -10.93 12.53 2.69
N ILE A 251 -10.66 13.80 2.99
CA ILE A 251 -11.66 14.77 3.43
C ILE A 251 -12.76 14.96 2.37
N PHE A 252 -12.38 15.01 1.09
CA PHE A 252 -13.36 15.11 0.00
C PHE A 252 -14.29 13.89 -0.01
N MET A 253 -13.76 12.70 0.28
CA MET A 253 -14.53 11.46 0.36
C MET A 253 -15.38 11.34 1.63
N LEU A 254 -14.90 11.87 2.77
CA LEU A 254 -15.64 11.88 4.04
C LEU A 254 -16.87 12.81 4.01
N PHE A 255 -16.81 13.88 3.20
CA PHE A 255 -17.92 14.81 3.00
C PHE A 255 -18.33 14.85 1.53
N PRO A 256 -18.99 13.79 1.03
CA PRO A 256 -19.34 13.68 -0.38
C PRO A 256 -20.12 14.88 -0.88
N PHE A 257 -19.68 15.44 -2.00
CA PHE A 257 -20.32 16.56 -2.70
C PHE A 257 -20.39 17.89 -1.95
N ALA A 258 -19.75 18.01 -0.79
CA ALA A 258 -19.69 19.27 -0.04
C ALA A 258 -18.73 20.29 -0.69
N PHE A 259 -17.68 19.81 -1.35
CA PHE A 259 -16.61 20.65 -1.91
C PHE A 259 -16.48 20.55 -3.43
N THR A 260 -17.04 19.50 -4.04
CA THR A 260 -16.84 19.19 -5.44
C THR A 260 -17.98 18.36 -6.01
N ASP A 261 -18.02 18.18 -7.33
CA ASP A 261 -19.05 17.39 -8.02
C ASP A 261 -18.64 15.92 -8.18
N ILE A 262 -19.38 15.17 -9.02
CA ILE A 262 -19.08 13.76 -9.31
C ILE A 262 -17.67 13.58 -9.88
N ASN A 263 -17.20 14.49 -10.74
CA ASN A 263 -15.88 14.40 -11.34
C ASN A 263 -14.78 14.64 -10.29
N GLY A 264 -14.96 15.64 -9.43
CA GLY A 264 -14.01 15.86 -8.33
C GLY A 264 -13.95 14.69 -7.33
N MET A 265 -15.08 14.03 -7.05
CA MET A 265 -15.11 12.81 -6.22
C MET A 265 -14.37 11.65 -6.88
N GLN A 266 -14.46 11.50 -8.20
CA GLN A 266 -13.67 10.51 -8.95
C GLN A 266 -12.18 10.85 -8.86
N THR A 267 -11.82 12.11 -9.08
CA THR A 267 -10.43 12.62 -8.96
C THR A 267 -9.85 12.37 -7.57
N ALA A 268 -10.62 12.65 -6.51
CA ALA A 268 -10.22 12.36 -5.13
C ALA A 268 -9.92 10.87 -4.94
N GLN A 269 -10.78 9.98 -5.45
CA GLN A 269 -10.57 8.53 -5.36
C GLN A 269 -9.34 8.05 -6.15
N TYR A 270 -9.10 8.58 -7.35
CA TYR A 270 -7.89 8.28 -8.12
C TYR A 270 -6.61 8.64 -7.35
N VAL A 271 -6.56 9.88 -6.86
CA VAL A 271 -5.41 10.39 -6.10
C VAL A 271 -5.23 9.58 -4.83
N HIS A 272 -6.29 9.37 -4.06
CA HIS A 272 -6.21 8.69 -2.77
C HIS A 272 -5.72 7.25 -2.93
N ALA A 273 -6.29 6.50 -3.87
CA ALA A 273 -5.92 5.10 -4.07
C ALA A 273 -4.48 4.96 -4.60
N THR A 274 -4.08 5.82 -5.55
CA THR A 274 -2.74 5.77 -6.15
C THR A 274 -1.67 6.17 -5.14
N VAL A 275 -1.84 7.30 -4.45
CA VAL A 275 -0.89 7.77 -3.43
C VAL A 275 -0.85 6.78 -2.27
N GLY A 276 -1.98 6.19 -1.88
CA GLY A 276 -2.06 5.20 -0.82
C GLY A 276 -1.19 3.97 -1.10
N ILE A 277 -1.29 3.40 -2.30
CA ILE A 277 -0.45 2.27 -2.72
C ILE A 277 1.03 2.64 -2.72
N ILE A 278 1.39 3.79 -3.28
CA ILE A 278 2.78 4.25 -3.34
C ILE A 278 3.33 4.41 -1.92
N LEU A 279 2.57 5.04 -1.04
CA LEU A 279 3.00 5.28 0.34
C LEU A 279 3.11 3.98 1.14
N ILE A 280 2.24 3.00 0.90
CA ILE A 280 2.37 1.65 1.47
C ILE A 280 3.71 1.03 1.06
N ALA A 281 4.07 1.08 -0.23
CA ALA A 281 5.35 0.54 -0.69
C ALA A 281 6.56 1.26 -0.05
N VAL A 282 6.52 2.58 0.04
CA VAL A 282 7.56 3.39 0.69
C VAL A 282 7.68 3.03 2.18
N ILE A 283 6.56 2.88 2.89
CA ILE A 283 6.56 2.56 4.31
C ILE A 283 7.04 1.12 4.56
N ILE A 284 6.76 0.16 3.68
CA ILE A 284 7.35 -1.19 3.75
C ILE A 284 8.89 -1.11 3.71
N ALA A 285 9.45 -0.31 2.79
CA ALA A 285 10.90 -0.08 2.72
C ALA A 285 11.46 0.62 3.96
N HIS A 286 10.72 1.61 4.50
CA HIS A 286 11.09 2.30 5.73
C HIS A 286 11.12 1.35 6.94
N ILE A 287 10.10 0.52 7.11
CA ILE A 287 10.03 -0.50 8.17
C ILE A 287 11.20 -1.46 8.05
N TYR A 288 11.51 -1.93 6.84
CA TYR A 288 12.66 -2.81 6.61
C TYR A 288 13.97 -2.20 7.10
N ILE A 289 14.33 -1.00 6.64
CA ILE A 289 15.60 -0.36 7.06
C ILE A 289 15.60 -0.04 8.55
N GLY A 290 14.47 0.39 9.12
CA GLY A 290 14.35 0.75 10.53
C GLY A 290 14.35 -0.44 11.51
N THR A 291 14.20 -1.68 11.02
CA THR A 291 14.10 -2.88 11.88
C THR A 291 15.13 -3.95 11.53
N LEU A 292 14.99 -4.57 10.36
CA LEU A 292 15.77 -5.74 9.94
C LEU A 292 17.03 -5.36 9.15
N GLY A 293 16.94 -4.30 8.34
CA GLY A 293 17.97 -3.92 7.37
C GLY A 293 19.20 -3.26 7.99
N MET A 294 19.04 -2.51 9.08
CA MET A 294 20.13 -1.80 9.77
C MET A 294 20.14 -2.12 11.26
N GLU A 295 21.31 -2.50 11.76
CA GLU A 295 21.55 -2.72 13.18
C GLU A 295 21.44 -1.40 13.97
N GLY A 296 20.96 -1.46 15.22
CA GLY A 296 20.79 -0.30 16.11
C GLY A 296 19.70 0.72 15.70
N ALA A 297 19.22 0.70 14.46
CA ALA A 297 18.28 1.70 13.95
C ALA A 297 16.93 1.73 14.71
N TYR A 298 16.41 0.57 15.11
CA TYR A 298 15.16 0.47 15.87
C TYR A 298 15.23 1.21 17.21
N GLU A 299 16.38 1.17 17.89
CA GLU A 299 16.56 1.75 19.23
C GLU A 299 16.31 3.26 19.23
N ALA A 300 16.62 3.93 18.12
CA ALA A 300 16.34 5.35 17.92
C ALA A 300 14.86 5.68 18.17
N MET A 301 13.92 4.84 17.72
CA MET A 301 12.48 5.05 17.95
C MET A 301 11.91 4.24 19.11
N GLY A 302 12.54 3.12 19.49
CA GLY A 302 12.13 2.29 20.61
C GLY A 302 12.39 2.97 21.96
N SER A 303 13.64 3.36 22.23
CA SER A 303 14.05 4.00 23.49
C SER A 303 14.28 5.50 23.34
N GLY A 304 14.55 5.98 22.12
CA GLY A 304 14.95 7.37 21.84
C GLY A 304 16.44 7.60 21.86
N THR A 305 17.23 6.63 22.33
CA THR A 305 18.68 6.74 22.45
C THR A 305 19.36 5.80 21.47
N VAL A 306 20.50 6.24 20.93
CA VAL A 306 21.35 5.44 20.05
C VAL A 306 22.73 5.33 20.67
N ASP A 307 23.42 4.23 20.36
CA ASP A 307 24.84 4.08 20.64
C ASP A 307 25.66 5.18 19.95
N ILE A 308 26.70 5.69 20.63
CA ILE A 308 27.53 6.77 20.10
C ILE A 308 28.35 6.34 18.88
N ASN A 309 28.80 5.10 18.80
CA ASN A 309 29.59 4.61 17.67
C ASN A 309 28.69 4.43 16.44
N TRP A 310 27.48 3.90 16.64
CA TRP A 310 26.43 3.89 15.62
C TRP A 310 26.13 5.30 15.10
N ALA A 311 26.01 6.29 16.00
CA ALA A 311 25.77 7.67 15.61
C ALA A 311 26.94 8.28 14.83
N LYS A 312 28.19 7.95 15.18
CA LYS A 312 29.38 8.39 14.43
C LYS A 312 29.42 7.78 13.03
N GLU A 313 29.05 6.51 12.89
CA GLU A 313 29.03 5.82 11.59
C GLU A 313 27.88 6.30 10.68
N HIS A 314 26.70 6.55 11.22
CA HIS A 314 25.53 6.88 10.40
C HIS A 314 25.18 8.36 10.34
N HIS A 315 25.68 9.16 11.28
CA HIS A 315 25.31 10.57 11.51
C HIS A 315 26.49 11.40 12.05
N SER A 316 27.70 11.24 11.48
CA SER A 316 28.92 11.89 11.98
C SER A 316 28.81 13.41 12.16
N ALA A 317 28.22 14.12 11.18
CA ALA A 317 28.07 15.58 11.25
C ALA A 317 27.10 16.02 12.36
N TRP A 318 26.11 15.18 12.69
CA TRP A 318 25.26 15.41 13.85
C TRP A 318 26.03 15.21 15.16
N VAL A 319 26.84 14.16 15.28
CA VAL A 319 27.67 13.93 16.47
C VAL A 319 28.61 15.11 16.71
N GLU A 320 29.31 15.59 15.68
CA GLU A 320 30.18 16.77 15.75
C GLU A 320 29.41 18.01 16.27
N THR A 321 28.18 18.21 15.79
CA THR A 321 27.33 19.31 16.25
C THR A 321 26.93 19.16 17.73
N GLN A 322 26.66 17.94 18.19
CA GLN A 322 26.26 17.66 19.57
C GLN A 322 27.45 17.75 20.55
N GLU A 323 28.64 17.34 20.12
CA GLU A 323 29.90 17.54 20.85
C GLU A 323 30.22 19.03 20.98
N ALA A 324 30.07 19.82 19.89
CA ALA A 324 30.27 21.27 19.91
C ALA A 324 29.27 22.00 20.84
N LYS A 325 28.06 21.45 21.03
CA LYS A 325 27.05 21.96 21.98
C LYS A 325 27.29 21.52 23.43
N GLY A 326 28.30 20.68 23.70
CA GLY A 326 28.57 20.13 25.03
C GLY A 326 27.53 19.12 25.53
N THR A 327 26.68 18.60 24.63
CA THR A 327 25.63 17.62 24.99
C THR A 327 26.14 16.19 25.05
N ILE A 328 27.35 15.94 24.52
CA ILE A 328 28.08 14.68 24.61
C ILE A 328 29.36 14.99 25.40
N PRO A 329 29.71 14.21 26.45
CA PRO A 329 30.96 14.42 27.17
C PRO A 329 32.14 14.40 26.18
N PRO A 330 33.07 15.38 26.25
CA PRO A 330 34.27 15.32 25.43
C PRO A 330 35.01 14.01 25.73
N ARG A 331 35.54 13.39 24.68
CA ARG A 331 36.27 12.11 24.72
C ARG A 331 37.11 12.03 26.00
N SER A 332 36.76 11.10 26.89
CA SER A 332 37.68 10.69 27.96
C SER A 332 39.00 10.34 27.26
N ALA A 333 40.08 11.03 27.62
CA ALA A 333 41.42 10.75 27.11
C ALA A 333 41.99 9.42 27.65
N ALA A 334 41.15 8.51 28.14
CA ALA A 334 41.55 7.26 28.76
C ALA A 334 40.52 6.16 28.44
N GLU A 335 40.69 5.52 27.28
CA GLU A 335 40.42 4.09 27.14
C GLU A 335 41.66 3.52 26.45
N PRO A 336 42.52 2.75 27.16
CA PRO A 336 43.62 2.05 26.54
C PRO A 336 43.05 1.03 25.55
N ALA A 337 43.69 0.90 24.40
CA ALA A 337 43.43 -0.23 23.51
C ALA A 337 43.75 -1.53 24.26
N GLU A 338 42.74 -2.38 24.45
CA GLU A 338 42.92 -3.82 24.68
C GLU A 338 42.43 -4.60 23.47
#